data_AF-A0A0Q6UTT6-F1
#
_entry.id   AF-A0A0Q6UTT6-F1
#
_cell.length_a   1.000
_cell.length_b   1.000
_cell.length_c   1.000
_cell.angle_alpha   90.00
_cell.angle_beta   90.00
_cell.angle_gamma   90.00
#
_symmetry.space_group_name_H-M   'P 1'
#
loop_
_entity.id
_entity.type
_entity.pdbx_description
1 polymer ?
#
loop_
_entity_poly.entity_id
_entity_poly.type
_entity_poly.pdbx_seq_one_letter_code
_entity_poly.pdbx_strand_id
1 'polypeptide(L)'
;MLLGGWAVLLRGLYLLPRTTVPEYDLEAGGRFAMSIDVYLPALALSLLLLVVGPFVVLRRHGSIGGVAASATAAVFLGWVSQQDALQSYVPDLDGAILMAFGLVAAAFFLYLLEIVARPATREEPSAEVAEDGLRDPV
;
A
#
# COMPACT_ATOMS: atom_id res chain seq x y z
N MET A 1 -3.78 -8.86 -1.57
CA MET A 1 -3.66 -8.10 -2.84
C MET A 1 -2.57 -7.05 -2.76
N LEU A 2 -2.56 -6.17 -1.75
CA LEU A 2 -1.49 -5.17 -1.56
C LEU A 2 -0.08 -5.76 -1.57
N LEU A 3 0.18 -6.79 -0.74
CA LEU A 3 1.48 -7.48 -0.72
C LEU A 3 1.84 -8.11 -2.07
N GLY A 4 0.85 -8.54 -2.84
CA GLY A 4 1.05 -9.07 -4.19
C GLY A 4 1.48 -7.97 -5.16
N GLY A 5 0.81 -6.82 -5.15
CA GLY A 5 1.20 -5.65 -5.94
C GLY A 5 2.60 -5.16 -5.58
N TRP A 6 2.92 -5.11 -4.28
CA TRP A 6 4.25 -4.75 -3.81
C TRP A 6 5.33 -5.76 -4.24
N ALA A 7 5.04 -7.06 -4.16
CA ALA A 7 5.96 -8.10 -4.61
C ALA A 7 6.21 -8.05 -6.13
N VAL A 8 5.18 -7.76 -6.93
CA VAL A 8 5.31 -7.55 -8.37
C VAL A 8 6.21 -6.36 -8.66
N LEU A 9 6.03 -5.25 -7.94
CA LEU A 9 6.89 -4.07 -8.06
C LEU A 9 8.35 -4.39 -7.69
N LEU A 10 8.58 -5.06 -6.56
CA LEU A 10 9.93 -5.46 -6.15
C LEU A 10 10.57 -6.42 -7.15
N ARG A 11 9.80 -7.36 -7.72
CA ARG A 11 10.27 -8.21 -8.81
C ARG A 11 10.66 -7.37 -10.03
N GLY A 12 9.83 -6.40 -10.40
CA GLY A 12 10.11 -5.48 -11.51
C GLY A 12 11.41 -4.72 -11.32
N LEU A 13 11.62 -4.17 -10.12
CA LEU A 13 12.81 -3.38 -9.79
C LEU A 13 14.08 -4.22 -9.67
N TYR A 14 14.03 -5.34 -8.96
CA TYR A 14 15.24 -6.09 -8.57
C TYR A 14 15.55 -7.31 -9.44
N LEU A 15 14.57 -7.87 -10.14
CA LEU A 15 14.70 -9.17 -10.79
C LEU A 15 14.50 -9.13 -12.32
N LEU A 16 13.98 -8.04 -12.89
CA LEU A 16 13.90 -7.92 -14.34
C LEU A 16 15.27 -7.70 -14.99
N PRO A 17 15.48 -8.20 -16.23
CA PRO A 17 16.70 -7.96 -16.97
C PRO A 17 16.89 -6.47 -17.20
N ARG A 18 18.12 -6.00 -16.97
CA ARG A 18 18.53 -4.62 -17.24
C ARG A 18 19.15 -4.53 -18.62
N THR A 19 19.02 -3.38 -19.27
CA THR A 19 19.74 -3.11 -20.51
C THR A 19 21.26 -3.18 -20.28
N THR A 20 21.98 -3.74 -21.25
CA THR A 20 23.45 -3.82 -21.26
C THR A 20 24.08 -2.69 -22.08
N VAL A 21 23.28 -1.74 -22.56
CA VAL A 21 23.75 -0.62 -23.38
C VAL A 21 24.44 0.42 -22.48
N PRO A 22 25.73 0.74 -22.71
CA PRO A 22 26.51 1.62 -21.84
C PRO A 22 25.98 3.06 -21.74
N GLU A 23 25.31 3.53 -22.80
CA GLU A 23 24.78 4.90 -22.90
C GLU A 23 23.73 5.18 -21.81
N TYR A 24 22.85 4.21 -21.53
CA TYR A 24 21.83 4.32 -20.48
C TYR A 24 22.41 4.22 -19.06
N ASP A 25 23.59 3.61 -18.89
CA ASP A 25 24.26 3.58 -17.59
C ASP A 25 24.89 4.95 -17.28
N LEU A 26 25.34 5.69 -18.30
CA LEU A 26 25.92 7.03 -18.12
C LEU A 26 24.85 8.12 -17.95
N GLU A 27 23.79 8.10 -18.75
CA GLU A 27 22.71 9.11 -18.69
C GLU A 27 21.89 9.05 -17.40
N ALA A 28 21.75 7.87 -16.81
CA ALA A 28 21.03 7.72 -15.54
C ALA A 28 21.83 8.16 -14.31
N GLY A 29 23.03 8.75 -14.46
CA GLY A 29 23.93 9.02 -13.34
C GLY A 29 24.54 7.74 -12.74
N GLY A 30 24.62 6.67 -13.54
CA GLY A 30 25.02 5.33 -13.10
C GLY A 30 23.94 4.60 -12.32
N ARG A 31 24.18 3.30 -12.12
CA ARG A 31 23.46 2.47 -11.12
C ARG A 31 23.32 3.14 -9.74
N PHE A 32 24.19 4.10 -9.39
CA PHE A 32 24.22 4.79 -8.11
C PHE A 32 23.04 5.76 -7.92
N ALA A 33 22.75 6.65 -8.87
CA ALA A 33 21.65 7.62 -8.74
C ALA A 33 20.29 6.91 -8.68
N MET A 34 20.07 5.92 -9.55
CA MET A 34 18.87 5.07 -9.45
C MET A 34 18.76 4.38 -8.10
N SER A 35 19.88 3.89 -7.54
CA SER A 35 19.87 3.24 -6.21
C SER A 35 19.45 4.17 -5.08
N ILE A 36 19.77 5.46 -5.16
CA ILE A 36 19.35 6.44 -4.15
C ILE A 36 17.90 6.87 -4.35
N ASP A 37 17.48 7.18 -5.58
CA ASP A 37 16.18 7.81 -5.83
C ASP A 37 15.01 6.84 -5.88
N VAL A 38 15.28 5.55 -6.15
CA VAL A 38 14.23 4.54 -6.33
C VAL A 38 14.42 3.34 -5.41
N TYR A 39 15.59 2.70 -5.43
CA TYR A 39 15.78 1.44 -4.69
C TYR A 39 15.83 1.65 -3.17
N LEU A 40 16.44 2.73 -2.70
CA LEU A 40 16.54 3.04 -1.27
C LEU A 40 15.18 3.41 -0.66
N PRO A 41 14.35 4.27 -1.28
CA PRO A 41 12.94 4.43 -0.90
C PRO A 41 12.15 3.12 -0.94
N ALA A 42 12.32 2.28 -1.97
CA ALA A 42 11.63 0.99 -2.05
C ALA A 42 12.01 0.06 -0.88
N LEU A 43 13.29 0.03 -0.49
CA LEU A 43 13.77 -0.73 0.67
C LEU A 43 13.22 -0.18 1.98
N ALA A 44 13.28 1.14 2.17
CA ALA A 44 12.75 1.80 3.36
C ALA A 44 11.25 1.54 3.53
N LEU A 45 10.47 1.65 2.45
CA LEU A 45 9.04 1.34 2.44
C LEU A 45 8.75 -0.15 2.64
N SER A 46 9.60 -1.04 2.12
CA SER A 46 9.46 -2.48 2.36
C SER A 46 9.70 -2.83 3.82
N LEU A 47 10.72 -2.24 4.44
CA LEU A 47 10.98 -2.35 5.88
C LEU A 47 9.82 -1.79 6.70
N LEU A 48 9.30 -0.62 6.32
CA LEU A 48 8.14 -0.02 6.96
C LEU A 48 6.92 -0.95 6.88
N LEU A 49 6.61 -1.50 5.70
CA LEU A 49 5.52 -2.45 5.51
C LEU A 49 5.73 -3.74 6.33
N LEU A 50 6.96 -4.23 6.43
CA LEU A 50 7.30 -5.42 7.21
C LEU A 50 7.12 -5.19 8.72
N VAL A 51 7.45 -4.00 9.23
CA VAL A 51 7.35 -3.67 10.66
C VAL A 51 5.93 -3.23 11.03
N VAL A 52 5.32 -2.35 10.25
CA VAL A 52 4.01 -1.74 10.54
C VAL A 52 2.87 -2.70 10.19
N GLY A 53 3.01 -3.50 9.13
CA GLY A 53 1.98 -4.45 8.70
C GLY A 53 1.51 -5.40 9.81
N PRO A 54 2.40 -6.12 10.51
CA PRO A 54 2.04 -6.99 11.62
C PRO A 54 1.37 -6.25 12.78
N PHE A 55 1.85 -5.04 13.11
CA PHE A 55 1.31 -4.22 14.19
C PHE A 55 -0.13 -3.74 13.91
N VAL A 56 -0.40 -3.32 12.67
CA VAL A 56 -1.73 -2.88 12.21
C VAL A 56 -2.71 -4.05 12.21
N VAL A 57 -2.28 -5.23 11.77
CA VAL A 57 -3.09 -6.46 11.77
C VAL A 57 -3.42 -6.89 13.21
N LEU A 58 -2.45 -6.83 14.13
CA LEU A 58 -2.65 -7.22 15.53
C LEU A 58 -3.67 -6.33 16.26
N ARG A 59 -3.72 -5.03 15.97
CA ARG A 59 -4.57 -4.08 16.70
C ARG A 59 -5.99 -3.90 16.15
N ARG A 60 -6.47 -4.73 15.22
CA ARG A 60 -7.80 -4.64 14.57
C ARG A 60 -8.13 -3.31 13.87
N HIS A 61 -7.19 -2.36 13.76
CA HIS A 61 -7.29 -1.16 12.91
C HIS A 61 -6.98 -1.45 11.42
N GLY A 62 -7.27 -2.68 10.98
CA GLY A 62 -6.81 -3.22 9.69
C GLY A 62 -7.30 -2.42 8.48
N SER A 63 -8.46 -1.78 8.57
CA SER A 63 -9.06 -1.01 7.48
C SER A 63 -8.37 0.33 7.23
N ILE A 64 -8.09 1.13 8.27
CA ILE A 64 -7.38 2.42 8.12
C ILE A 64 -5.93 2.20 7.68
N GLY A 65 -5.24 1.23 8.28
CA GLY A 65 -3.87 0.91 7.89
C GLY A 65 -3.77 0.32 6.48
N GLY A 66 -4.77 -0.44 6.03
CA GLY A 66 -4.87 -0.94 4.66
C GLY A 66 -5.04 0.17 3.63
N VAL A 67 -5.88 1.17 3.92
CA VAL A 67 -6.06 2.36 3.07
C VAL A 67 -4.76 3.17 2.98
N ALA A 68 -4.14 3.48 4.13
CA ALA A 68 -2.89 4.24 4.17
C ALA A 68 -1.77 3.53 3.41
N ALA A 69 -1.59 2.22 3.61
CA ALA A 69 -0.56 1.45 2.93
C ALA A 69 -0.81 1.36 1.41
N SER A 70 -2.07 1.23 0.98
CA SER A 70 -2.43 1.22 -0.44
C SER A 70 -2.20 2.59 -1.09
N ALA A 71 -2.51 3.68 -0.38
CA ALA A 71 -2.24 5.04 -0.86
C ALA A 71 -0.73 5.30 -0.99
N THR A 72 0.07 4.92 0.02
CA THR A 72 1.53 5.02 -0.05
C THR A 72 2.10 4.22 -1.22
N ALA A 73 1.62 2.99 -1.43
CA ALA A 73 2.06 2.17 -2.55
C ALA A 73 1.69 2.79 -3.91
N ALA A 74 0.50 3.39 -4.04
CA ALA A 74 0.07 4.07 -5.26
C ALA A 74 0.91 5.34 -5.55
N VAL A 75 1.20 6.15 -4.52
CA VAL A 75 2.09 7.33 -4.65
C VAL A 75 3.49 6.89 -5.07
N PHE A 76 4.02 5.84 -4.46
CA PHE A 76 5.34 5.32 -4.82
C PHE A 76 5.37 4.77 -6.26
N LEU A 77 4.35 4.04 -6.68
CA LEU A 77 4.21 3.59 -8.07
C LEU A 77 4.14 4.76 -9.06
N GLY A 78 3.36 5.80 -8.72
CA GLY A 78 3.30 7.04 -9.51
C GLY A 78 4.67 7.71 -9.62
N TRP A 79 5.39 7.82 -8.51
CA TRP A 79 6.76 8.35 -8.49
C TRP A 79 7.70 7.54 -9.40
N VAL A 80 7.69 6.21 -9.30
CA VAL A 80 8.54 5.33 -10.12
C VAL A 80 8.16 5.45 -11.62
N SER A 81 6.88 5.64 -11.94
CA SER A 81 6.43 5.83 -13.32
C SER A 81 6.86 7.14 -13.97
N GLN A 82 7.34 8.11 -13.20
CA GLN A 82 7.88 9.37 -13.71
C GLN A 82 9.40 9.32 -13.95
N GLN A 83 10.04 8.18 -13.70
CA GLN A 83 11.48 7.98 -13.88
C GLN A 83 11.77 7.40 -15.27
N ASP A 84 11.77 8.24 -16.30
CA ASP A 84 11.98 7.84 -17.71
C ASP A 84 13.30 7.08 -17.91
N ALA A 85 14.35 7.49 -17.19
CA ALA A 85 15.65 6.82 -17.21
C ALA A 85 15.56 5.37 -16.69
N LEU A 86 14.73 5.12 -15.68
CA LEU A 86 14.53 3.79 -15.10
C LEU A 86 13.78 2.86 -16.06
N GLN A 87 12.76 3.38 -16.77
CA GLN A 87 12.01 2.62 -17.77
C GLN A 87 12.87 2.27 -18.98
N SER A 88 13.69 3.22 -19.43
CA SER A 88 14.65 3.00 -20.51
C SER A 88 15.71 1.95 -20.12
N TYR A 89 16.06 1.91 -18.84
CA TYR A 89 17.03 0.94 -18.29
C TYR A 89 16.43 -0.45 -18.06
N VAL A 90 15.13 -0.56 -17.78
CA VAL A 90 14.39 -1.80 -17.55
C VAL A 90 13.13 -1.82 -18.42
N PRO A 91 13.21 -2.31 -19.67
CA PRO A 91 12.14 -2.16 -20.66
C PRO A 91 10.80 -2.79 -20.26
N ASP A 92 10.85 -3.89 -19.50
CA ASP A 92 9.66 -4.61 -19.03
C ASP A 92 9.07 -4.04 -17.73
N LEU A 93 9.64 -2.95 -17.20
CA LEU A 93 9.22 -2.38 -15.92
C LEU A 93 7.81 -1.80 -15.98
N ASP A 94 7.41 -1.21 -17.11
CA ASP A 94 6.08 -0.63 -17.29
C ASP A 94 4.96 -1.66 -17.11
N GLY A 95 5.16 -2.86 -17.66
CA GLY A 95 4.22 -3.97 -17.45
C GLY A 95 4.10 -4.36 -15.97
N ALA A 96 5.22 -4.39 -15.25
CA ALA A 96 5.24 -4.66 -13.81
C ALA A 96 4.58 -3.54 -13.00
N ILE A 97 4.82 -2.27 -13.35
CA ILE A 97 4.19 -1.10 -12.72
C ILE A 97 2.67 -1.14 -12.93
N LEU A 98 2.20 -1.37 -14.15
CA LEU A 98 0.76 -1.45 -14.46
C LEU A 98 0.08 -2.58 -13.67
N MET A 99 0.70 -3.76 -13.63
CA MET A 99 0.16 -4.90 -12.89
C MET A 99 0.15 -4.64 -11.38
N ALA A 100 1.22 -4.03 -10.85
CA ALA A 100 1.29 -3.60 -9.45
C ALA A 100 0.20 -2.56 -9.13
N PHE A 101 0.00 -1.57 -10.00
CA PHE A 101 -1.01 -0.53 -9.86
C PHE A 101 -2.42 -1.13 -9.81
N GLY A 102 -2.74 -2.06 -10.71
CA GLY A 102 -4.03 -2.77 -10.70
C GLY A 102 -4.28 -3.53 -9.40
N LEU A 103 -3.26 -4.22 -8.88
CA LEU A 103 -3.37 -4.97 -7.61
C LEU A 103 -3.52 -4.06 -6.38
N VAL A 104 -2.81 -2.92 -6.36
CA VAL A 104 -2.92 -1.92 -5.29
C VAL A 104 -4.28 -1.23 -5.34
N ALA A 105 -4.76 -0.85 -6.53
CA ALA A 105 -6.07 -0.25 -6.71
C ALA A 105 -7.20 -1.21 -6.27
N ALA A 106 -7.13 -2.48 -6.68
CA ALA A 106 -8.09 -3.48 -6.24
C ALA A 106 -8.11 -3.64 -4.70
N ALA A 107 -6.92 -3.68 -4.06
CA ALA A 107 -6.83 -3.72 -2.61
C ALA A 107 -7.46 -2.49 -1.96
N PHE A 108 -7.19 -1.29 -2.50
CA PHE A 108 -7.76 -0.04 -2.01
C PHE A 108 -9.29 -0.03 -2.07
N PHE A 109 -9.88 -0.43 -3.20
CA PHE A 109 -11.33 -0.51 -3.35
C PHE A 109 -11.97 -1.52 -2.38
N LEU A 110 -11.32 -2.66 -2.15
CA LEU A 110 -11.81 -3.65 -1.17
C LEU A 110 -11.79 -3.09 0.26
N TYR A 111 -10.73 -2.36 0.64
CA TYR A 111 -10.67 -1.72 1.96
C TYR A 111 -11.72 -0.61 2.11
N LEU A 112 -11.96 0.18 1.07
CA LEU A 112 -13.05 1.17 1.08
C LEU A 112 -14.41 0.50 1.21
N LEU A 113 -14.65 -0.57 0.47
CA LEU A 113 -15.90 -1.31 0.55
C LEU A 113 -16.09 -1.93 1.94
N GLU A 114 -15.03 -2.44 2.59
CA GLU A 114 -15.09 -2.93 3.96
C GLU A 114 -15.45 -1.81 4.96
N ILE A 115 -14.91 -0.60 4.78
CA ILE A 115 -15.22 0.55 5.65
C ILE A 115 -16.69 0.97 5.48
N VAL A 116 -17.16 1.07 4.24
CA VAL A 116 -18.54 1.49 3.93
C VAL A 116 -19.56 0.41 4.30
N ALA A 117 -19.22 -0.87 4.10
CA ALA A 117 -20.10 -2.00 4.35
C ALA A 117 -20.11 -2.47 5.80
N ARG A 118 -19.28 -1.92 6.70
CA ARG A 118 -19.42 -2.15 8.14
C ARG A 118 -20.71 -1.46 8.60
N PRO A 119 -21.80 -2.20 8.87
CA PRO A 119 -22.99 -1.57 9.40
C PRO A 119 -22.61 -0.93 10.74
N ALA A 120 -23.11 0.28 10.97
CA ALA A 120 -23.06 0.94 12.27
C ALA A 120 -23.95 0.18 13.25
N THR A 121 -23.58 -1.05 13.62
CA THR A 121 -24.27 -1.78 14.67
C THR A 121 -23.62 -1.42 16.00
N ARG A 122 -24.48 -0.86 16.86
CA ARG A 122 -24.40 -0.82 18.33
C ARG A 122 -24.11 0.53 18.96
N GLU A 123 -24.98 1.49 18.69
CA GLU A 123 -25.60 2.20 19.81
C GLU A 123 -26.94 1.51 20.08
N GLU A 124 -26.94 0.46 20.91
CA GLU A 124 -28.14 0.13 21.67
C GLU A 124 -28.29 1.26 22.69
N PRO A 125 -29.35 2.11 22.60
CA PRO A 125 -29.59 3.08 23.64
C PRO A 125 -29.84 2.31 24.93
N SER A 126 -28.90 2.44 25.87
CA SER A 126 -29.09 2.03 27.24
C SER A 126 -30.23 2.86 27.82
N ALA A 127 -31.46 2.35 27.75
CA ALA A 127 -32.62 2.89 28.45
C ALA A 127 -33.64 1.80 28.78
N GLU A 128 -33.15 0.61 29.13
CA GLU A 128 -33.78 -0.25 30.14
C GLU A 128 -33.43 0.32 31.54
N VAL A 129 -33.78 1.59 31.78
CA VAL A 129 -33.75 2.25 33.09
C VAL A 129 -34.95 3.19 33.16
N ALA A 130 -36.16 2.62 33.05
CA ALA A 130 -37.40 3.33 33.31
C ALA A 130 -38.45 2.47 34.06
N GLU A 131 -38.05 1.32 34.62
CA GLU A 131 -38.97 0.43 35.35
C GLU A 131 -38.57 0.10 36.80
N ASP A 132 -37.65 0.85 37.42
CA ASP A 132 -37.24 0.57 38.82
C ASP A 132 -37.48 1.74 39.80
N GLY A 133 -38.34 2.69 39.44
CA GLY A 133 -38.54 3.93 40.21
C GLY A 133 -39.94 4.24 40.74
N LEU A 134 -40.96 3.42 40.47
CA LEU A 134 -42.35 3.78 40.87
C LEU A 134 -43.24 2.60 41.29
N ARG A 135 -42.70 1.70 42.11
CA ARG A 135 -43.42 0.85 43.07
C ARG A 135 -42.57 0.91 44.34
N ASP A 136 -43.01 1.43 45.49
CA ASP A 136 -44.17 0.99 46.26
C ASP A 136 -44.46 1.99 47.44
N PRO A 137 -45.47 1.74 48.30
CA PRO A 137 -46.40 2.73 48.86
C PRO A 137 -46.13 3.10 50.34
N VAL A 138 -46.67 4.25 50.77
CA VAL A 138 -47.07 4.52 52.17
C VAL A 138 -48.34 5.36 52.17
#